data_AF-A0A938ATG4-F1
#
_entry.id   AF-A0A938ATG4-F1
#
_cell.length_a   1.000
_cell.length_b   1.000
_cell.length_c   1.000
_cell.angle_alpha   90.00
_cell.angle_beta   90.00
_cell.angle_gamma   90.00
#
_symmetry.space_group_name_H-M   'P 1'
#
loop_
_entity.id
_entity.type
_entity.pdbx_description
1 polymer ?
#
loop_
_entity_poly.entity_id
_entity_poly.type
_entity_poly.pdbx_seq_one_letter_code
_entity_poly.pdbx_strand_id
1 'polypeptide(L)'
;MSALESADQLVLAGVTEDGVAVDQAQCRRLFDLPATTGVLRAVPDTIAVELDQTLTAQRQALLAEMTARDSGWFDSEIDKLDRWAEDRRASLKAELDEIDEALKEAKKLARFSPTLPEKLERQRGAQKFEARRDEAWRTYDQSSREIDRQKDELLDEIGRRLEQRVEQTPLFSLRWRLRACRATTRRNGAGGVVLSGCDRGAGDR
;
A
#
# COMPACT_ATOMS: atom_id res chain seq x y z
N MET A 1 2.77 -6.02 8.02
CA MET A 1 2.47 -4.58 7.93
C MET A 1 1.44 -4.45 6.81
N SER A 2 0.21 -4.05 7.15
CA SER A 2 -0.88 -3.92 6.19
C SER A 2 -0.55 -2.75 5.27
N ALA A 3 -0.40 -2.99 3.97
CA ALA A 3 0.03 -1.97 3.02
C ALA A 3 -1.10 -1.00 2.60
N LEU A 4 -2.33 -1.17 3.09
CA LEU A 4 -3.50 -0.52 2.51
C LEU A 4 -4.54 -0.17 3.60
N GLU A 5 -4.13 0.59 4.63
CA GLU A 5 -5.05 1.18 5.61
C GLU A 5 -5.61 2.52 5.10
N SER A 6 -6.87 2.81 5.41
CA SER A 6 -7.49 4.12 5.11
C SER A 6 -6.67 5.23 5.77
N ALA A 7 -6.14 6.15 4.96
CA ALA A 7 -5.26 7.21 5.43
C ALA A 7 -5.83 8.58 5.12
N ASP A 8 -6.14 9.35 6.16
CA ASP A 8 -6.47 10.76 6.02
C ASP A 8 -5.20 11.60 5.89
N GLN A 9 -5.13 12.43 4.85
CA GLN A 9 -3.99 13.30 4.58
C GLN A 9 -4.43 14.76 4.51
N LEU A 10 -3.80 15.60 5.33
CA LEU A 10 -4.01 17.05 5.31
C LEU A 10 -3.10 17.71 4.27
N VAL A 11 -3.71 18.20 3.18
CA VAL A 11 -3.03 18.99 2.14
C VAL A 11 -3.14 20.47 2.49
N LEU A 12 -2.02 21.19 2.48
CA LEU A 12 -1.96 22.61 2.81
C LEU A 12 -1.25 23.35 1.69
N ALA A 13 -1.90 24.38 1.15
CA ALA A 13 -1.32 25.32 0.22
C ALA A 13 -1.39 26.73 0.80
N GLY A 14 -0.35 27.52 0.54
CA GLY A 14 -0.30 28.93 0.89
C GLY A 14 0.31 29.72 -0.25
N VAL A 15 -0.11 30.96 -0.40
CA VAL A 15 0.44 31.91 -1.37
C VAL A 15 0.59 33.25 -0.65
N THR A 16 1.71 33.94 -0.84
CA THR A 16 1.92 35.27 -0.29
C THR A 16 1.12 36.33 -1.07
N GLU A 17 0.99 37.54 -0.54
CA GLU A 17 0.34 38.64 -1.29
C GLU A 17 1.09 38.99 -2.59
N ASP A 18 2.37 38.65 -2.67
CA ASP A 18 3.23 38.85 -3.84
C ASP A 18 3.14 37.71 -4.87
N GLY A 19 2.25 36.72 -4.67
CA GLY A 19 2.10 35.57 -5.57
C GLY A 19 3.22 34.52 -5.46
N VAL A 20 3.86 34.42 -4.28
CA VAL A 20 4.89 33.40 -4.03
C VAL A 20 4.26 32.22 -3.30
N ALA A 21 4.37 31.02 -3.90
CA ALA A 21 3.92 29.79 -3.27
C ALA A 21 4.69 29.50 -1.97
N VAL A 22 3.95 29.09 -0.94
CA VAL A 22 4.44 28.69 0.38
C VAL A 22 4.31 27.18 0.49
N ASP A 23 5.40 26.50 0.85
CA ASP A 23 5.39 25.05 0.94
C ASP A 23 4.50 24.54 2.10
N GLN A 24 4.15 23.26 2.05
CA GLN A 24 3.26 22.64 3.05
C GLN A 24 3.85 22.71 4.47
N ALA A 25 5.17 22.60 4.63
CA ALA A 25 5.85 22.61 5.94
C ALA A 25 5.88 24.03 6.53
N GLN A 26 6.06 25.06 5.70
CA GLN A 26 5.89 26.46 6.06
C GLN A 26 4.45 26.74 6.50
N CYS A 27 3.46 26.24 5.75
CA CYS A 27 2.05 26.38 6.13
C CYS A 27 1.76 25.74 7.50
N ARG A 28 2.28 24.54 7.77
CA ARG A 28 2.15 23.88 9.08
C ARG A 28 2.74 24.73 10.21
N ARG A 29 3.95 25.26 10.02
CA ARG A 29 4.63 26.10 11.00
C ARG A 29 3.85 27.37 11.37
N LEU A 30 2.98 27.88 10.49
CA LEU A 30 2.11 29.01 10.83
C LEU A 30 1.12 28.65 11.94
N PHE A 31 0.66 27.40 12.02
CA PHE A 31 -0.25 26.94 13.09
C PHE A 31 0.43 26.77 14.44
N ASP A 32 1.77 26.64 14.46
CA ASP A 32 2.55 26.57 15.70
C ASP A 32 2.73 27.96 16.34
N LEU A 33 2.43 29.04 15.60
CA LEU A 33 2.59 30.40 16.08
C LEU A 33 1.34 30.88 16.84
N PRO A 34 1.52 31.61 17.96
CA PRO A 34 0.39 32.26 18.61
C PRO A 34 -0.23 33.30 17.68
N ALA A 35 -1.53 33.19 17.46
CA ALA A 35 -2.28 34.07 16.56
C ALA A 35 -3.43 34.75 17.29
N THR A 36 -3.86 35.90 16.77
CA THR A 36 -5.09 36.59 17.18
C THR A 36 -6.00 36.69 15.97
N THR A 37 -7.31 36.52 16.18
CA THR A 37 -8.30 36.66 15.11
C THR A 37 -8.34 38.11 14.63
N GLY A 38 -8.35 38.30 13.31
CA GLY A 38 -8.48 39.60 12.66
C GLY A 38 -9.82 39.75 11.96
N VAL A 39 -10.01 40.89 11.28
CA VAL A 39 -11.18 41.13 10.44
C VAL A 39 -11.14 40.21 9.23
N LEU A 40 -12.27 39.55 8.93
CA LEU A 40 -12.43 38.72 7.74
C LEU A 40 -12.22 39.58 6.48
N ARG A 41 -11.40 39.11 5.56
CA ARG A 41 -11.15 39.76 4.27
C ARG A 41 -11.41 38.77 3.15
N ALA A 42 -12.00 39.26 2.06
CA ALA A 42 -12.14 38.48 0.84
C ALA A 42 -10.75 38.06 0.33
N VAL A 43 -10.68 36.83 -0.17
CA VAL A 43 -9.50 36.32 -0.89
C VAL A 43 -9.60 36.84 -2.32
N PRO A 44 -8.55 37.49 -2.86
CA PRO A 44 -8.54 37.89 -4.27
C PRO A 44 -8.66 36.67 -5.19
N ASP A 45 -9.42 36.79 -6.29
CA ASP A 45 -9.66 35.69 -7.23
C ASP A 45 -8.36 35.09 -7.80
N THR A 46 -7.35 35.94 -8.04
CA THR A 46 -6.03 35.50 -8.52
C THR A 46 -5.35 34.53 -7.55
N ILE A 47 -5.40 34.86 -6.26
CA ILE A 47 -4.84 34.02 -5.19
C ILE A 47 -5.66 32.74 -5.00
N ALA A 48 -6.99 32.82 -5.14
CA ALA A 48 -7.86 31.65 -5.05
C ALA A 48 -7.55 30.62 -6.16
N VAL A 49 -7.36 31.07 -7.40
CA VAL A 49 -6.98 30.21 -8.53
C VAL A 49 -5.61 29.57 -8.31
N GLU A 50 -4.63 30.34 -7.84
CA GLU A 50 -3.27 29.82 -7.59
C GLU A 50 -3.24 28.79 -6.44
N LEU A 51 -4.03 29.02 -5.39
CA LEU A 51 -4.23 28.06 -4.30
C LEU A 51 -4.86 26.76 -4.81
N ASP A 52 -5.92 26.84 -5.63
CA ASP A 52 -6.58 25.65 -6.19
C ASP A 52 -5.66 24.83 -7.10
N GLN A 53 -4.86 25.51 -7.93
CA GLN A 53 -3.83 24.86 -8.75
C GLN A 53 -2.78 24.16 -7.89
N THR A 54 -2.30 24.82 -6.84
CA THR A 54 -1.31 24.25 -5.91
C THR A 54 -1.86 23.05 -5.17
N LEU A 55 -3.09 23.13 -4.65
CA LEU A 55 -3.78 22.02 -3.98
C LEU A 55 -3.97 20.84 -4.93
N THR A 56 -4.39 21.12 -6.17
CA THR A 56 -4.57 20.08 -7.21
C THR A 56 -3.25 19.37 -7.52
N ALA A 57 -2.16 20.11 -7.68
CA ALA A 57 -0.84 19.54 -7.96
C ALA A 57 -0.32 18.69 -6.79
N GLN A 58 -0.41 19.17 -5.55
CA GLN A 58 -0.01 18.41 -4.36
C GLN A 58 -0.84 17.14 -4.20
N ARG A 59 -2.16 17.22 -4.44
CA ARG A 59 -3.06 16.06 -4.43
C ARG A 59 -2.64 15.01 -5.44
N GLN A 60 -2.37 15.42 -6.68
CA GLN A 60 -1.92 14.50 -7.73
C GLN A 60 -0.60 13.81 -7.36
N ALA A 61 0.34 14.55 -6.78
CA ALA A 61 1.61 13.98 -6.33
C ALA A 61 1.40 12.93 -5.20
N LEU A 62 0.55 13.24 -4.22
CA LEU A 62 0.22 12.31 -3.13
C LEU A 62 -0.45 11.03 -3.65
N LEU A 63 -1.43 11.17 -4.55
CA LEU A 63 -2.09 10.01 -5.17
C LEU A 63 -1.09 9.16 -5.96
N ALA A 64 -0.20 9.78 -6.73
CA ALA A 64 0.84 9.07 -7.46
C ALA A 64 1.80 8.31 -6.53
N GLU A 65 2.18 8.89 -5.39
CA GLU A 65 3.01 8.22 -4.39
C GLU A 65 2.29 7.03 -3.76
N MET A 66 1.00 7.17 -3.42
CA MET A 66 0.17 6.08 -2.92
C MET A 66 0.09 4.95 -3.94
N THR A 67 -0.29 5.25 -5.19
CA THR A 67 -0.37 4.25 -6.26
C THR A 67 0.97 3.56 -6.52
N ALA A 68 2.09 4.30 -6.46
CA ALA A 68 3.42 3.69 -6.63
C ALA A 68 3.76 2.71 -5.50
N ARG A 69 3.40 3.04 -4.25
CA ARG A 69 3.56 2.15 -3.11
C ARG A 69 2.68 0.89 -3.27
N ASP A 70 1.46 1.08 -3.72
CA ASP A 70 0.49 -0.02 -3.91
C ASP A 70 0.94 -0.97 -5.03
N SER A 71 1.52 -0.43 -6.11
CA SER A 71 2.12 -1.22 -7.19
C SER A 71 3.25 -2.12 -6.68
N GLY A 72 4.17 -1.58 -5.88
CA GLY A 72 5.28 -2.37 -5.34
C GLY A 72 4.82 -3.47 -4.37
N TRP A 73 3.76 -3.20 -3.60
CA TRP A 73 3.14 -4.22 -2.77
C TRP A 73 2.50 -5.32 -3.62
N PHE A 74 1.73 -4.95 -4.65
CA PHE A 74 1.09 -5.90 -5.57
C PHE A 74 2.11 -6.82 -6.24
N ASP A 75 3.16 -6.25 -6.83
CA ASP A 75 4.22 -7.03 -7.48
C ASP A 75 4.81 -8.06 -6.50
N SER A 76 5.03 -7.66 -5.24
CA SER A 76 5.55 -8.54 -4.20
C SER A 76 4.58 -9.67 -3.81
N GLU A 77 3.27 -9.41 -3.89
CA GLU A 77 2.25 -10.38 -3.50
C GLU A 77 1.99 -11.39 -4.64
N ILE A 78 2.01 -10.92 -5.89
CA ILE A 78 2.01 -11.78 -7.09
C ILE A 78 3.24 -12.68 -7.10
N ASP A 79 4.43 -12.14 -6.86
CA ASP A 79 5.67 -12.91 -6.81
C ASP A 79 5.62 -14.03 -5.77
N LYS A 80 5.03 -13.77 -4.59
CA LYS A 80 4.85 -14.80 -3.56
C LYS A 80 3.87 -15.88 -4.01
N LEU A 81 2.74 -15.49 -4.58
CA LEU A 81 1.73 -16.41 -5.07
C LEU A 81 2.28 -17.29 -6.19
N ASP A 82 3.06 -16.73 -7.11
CA ASP A 82 3.71 -17.46 -8.19
C ASP A 82 4.74 -18.47 -7.69
N ARG A 83 5.63 -18.06 -6.76
CA ARG A 83 6.61 -18.97 -6.16
C ARG A 83 5.93 -20.11 -5.42
N TRP A 84 4.91 -19.81 -4.61
CA TRP A 84 4.14 -20.82 -3.92
C TRP A 84 3.43 -21.77 -4.89
N ALA A 85 2.87 -21.25 -5.98
CA ALA A 85 2.22 -22.03 -7.03
C ALA A 85 3.21 -22.94 -7.78
N GLU A 86 4.42 -22.47 -8.04
CA GLU A 86 5.50 -23.27 -8.62
C GLU A 86 5.92 -24.40 -7.70
N ASP A 87 6.19 -24.10 -6.42
CA ASP A 87 6.56 -25.10 -5.41
C ASP A 87 5.47 -26.17 -5.25
N ARG A 88 4.21 -25.73 -5.21
CA ARG A 88 3.06 -26.63 -5.09
C ARG A 88 2.92 -27.55 -6.31
N ARG A 89 3.04 -26.99 -7.52
CA ARG A 89 3.01 -27.78 -8.78
C ARG A 89 4.17 -28.76 -8.86
N ALA A 90 5.38 -28.33 -8.48
CA ALA A 90 6.56 -29.18 -8.48
C ALA A 90 6.40 -30.37 -7.53
N SER A 91 5.89 -30.13 -6.31
CA SER A 91 5.63 -31.18 -5.32
C SER A 91 4.60 -32.20 -5.81
N LEU A 92 3.46 -31.76 -6.35
CA LEU A 92 2.42 -32.66 -6.86
C LEU A 92 2.86 -33.41 -8.11
N LYS A 93 3.65 -32.77 -8.98
CA LYS A 93 4.24 -33.43 -10.15
C LYS A 93 5.21 -34.53 -9.75
N ALA A 94 6.08 -34.27 -8.76
CA ALA A 94 7.01 -35.27 -8.26
C ALA A 94 6.28 -36.50 -7.67
N GLU A 95 5.19 -36.28 -6.94
CA GLU A 95 4.35 -37.37 -6.44
C GLU A 95 3.71 -38.18 -7.58
N LEU A 96 3.23 -37.51 -8.64
CA LEU A 96 2.65 -38.17 -9.80
C LEU A 96 3.70 -39.03 -10.53
N ASP A 97 4.90 -38.49 -10.75
CA ASP A 97 6.02 -39.18 -11.38
C ASP A 97 6.46 -40.42 -10.57
N GLU A 98 6.48 -40.32 -9.23
CA GLU A 98 6.77 -41.46 -8.35
C GLU A 98 5.72 -42.57 -8.48
N ILE A 99 4.43 -42.20 -8.51
CA ILE A 99 3.33 -43.17 -8.69
C ILE A 99 3.42 -43.83 -10.07
N ASP A 100 3.75 -43.09 -11.13
CA ASP A 100 3.87 -43.62 -12.48
C ASP A 100 5.03 -44.62 -12.61
N GLU A 101 6.18 -44.37 -11.98
CA GLU A 101 7.29 -45.34 -11.98
C GLU A 101 6.94 -46.58 -11.14
N ALA A 102 6.27 -46.42 -9.99
CA ALA A 102 5.78 -47.54 -9.20
C ALA A 102 4.75 -48.39 -9.97
N LEU A 103 3.85 -47.74 -10.72
CA LEU A 103 2.86 -48.41 -11.57
C LEU A 103 3.52 -49.20 -12.70
N LYS A 104 4.55 -48.63 -13.33
CA LYS A 104 5.32 -49.28 -14.40
C LYS A 104 6.04 -50.52 -13.89
N GLU A 105 6.69 -50.44 -12.72
CA GLU A 105 7.34 -51.60 -12.10
C GLU A 105 6.31 -52.66 -11.67
N ALA A 106 5.17 -52.25 -11.08
CA ALA A 106 4.09 -53.17 -10.74
C ALA A 106 3.53 -53.91 -11.97
N LYS A 107 3.33 -53.22 -13.10
CA LYS A 107 2.91 -53.82 -14.38
C LYS A 107 3.94 -54.79 -14.94
N LYS A 108 5.23 -54.45 -14.83
CA LYS A 108 6.34 -55.32 -15.24
C LYS A 108 6.34 -56.61 -14.42
N LEU A 109 6.28 -56.51 -13.09
CA LEU A 109 6.23 -57.68 -12.19
C LEU A 109 4.99 -58.55 -12.44
N ALA A 110 3.83 -57.95 -12.70
CA ALA A 110 2.62 -58.69 -13.07
C ALA A 110 2.79 -59.46 -14.40
N ARG A 111 3.50 -58.89 -15.38
CA ARG A 111 3.75 -59.55 -16.68
C ARG A 111 4.69 -60.75 -16.57
N PHE A 112 5.69 -60.69 -15.70
CA PHE A 112 6.72 -61.73 -15.53
C PHE A 112 6.43 -62.74 -14.41
N SER A 113 5.25 -62.70 -13.78
CA SER A 113 4.90 -63.64 -12.71
C SER A 113 4.71 -65.07 -13.24
N PRO A 114 5.33 -66.09 -12.61
CA PRO A 114 5.34 -67.46 -13.12
C PRO A 114 4.05 -68.24 -12.82
N THR A 115 3.33 -67.89 -11.75
CA THR A 115 2.09 -68.58 -11.35
C THR A 115 0.85 -67.71 -11.51
N LEU A 116 -0.30 -68.32 -11.79
CA LEU A 116 -1.58 -67.63 -11.92
C LEU A 116 -2.00 -66.88 -10.63
N PRO A 117 -1.85 -67.47 -9.41
CA PRO A 117 -2.17 -66.77 -8.17
C PRO A 117 -1.31 -65.51 -7.97
N GLU A 118 0.01 -65.61 -8.19
CA GLU A 118 0.92 -64.45 -8.09
C GLU A 118 0.59 -63.38 -9.13
N LYS A 119 0.28 -63.79 -10.37
CA LYS A 119 -0.12 -62.85 -11.42
C LYS A 119 -1.36 -62.04 -11.03
N LEU A 120 -2.34 -62.70 -10.40
CA LEU A 120 -3.59 -62.07 -9.96
C LEU A 120 -3.36 -61.12 -8.78
N GLU A 121 -2.50 -61.48 -7.81
CA GLU A 121 -2.08 -60.58 -6.74
C GLU A 121 -1.35 -59.34 -7.28
N ARG A 122 -0.39 -59.53 -8.18
CA ARG A 122 0.37 -58.43 -8.79
C ARG A 122 -0.53 -57.51 -9.62
N GLN A 123 -1.53 -58.07 -10.33
CA GLN A 123 -2.51 -57.28 -11.09
C GLN A 123 -3.41 -56.44 -10.17
N ARG A 124 -3.83 -56.98 -9.01
CA ARG A 124 -4.53 -56.19 -7.98
C ARG A 124 -3.65 -55.08 -7.39
N GLY A 125 -2.36 -55.35 -7.20
CA GLY A 125 -1.38 -54.33 -6.81
C GLY A 125 -1.29 -53.20 -7.82
N ALA A 126 -1.19 -53.51 -9.11
CA ALA A 126 -1.17 -52.52 -10.18
C ALA A 126 -2.46 -51.67 -10.22
N GLN A 127 -3.64 -52.27 -10.03
CA GLN A 127 -4.91 -51.52 -9.95
C GLN A 127 -4.93 -50.51 -8.80
N LYS A 128 -4.31 -50.81 -7.65
CA LYS A 128 -4.19 -49.85 -6.55
C LYS A 128 -3.33 -48.64 -6.93
N PHE A 129 -2.22 -48.86 -7.64
CA PHE A 129 -1.39 -47.77 -8.16
C PHE A 129 -2.12 -46.93 -9.22
N GLU A 130 -2.93 -47.55 -10.09
CA GLU A 130 -3.79 -46.82 -11.05
C GLU A 130 -4.80 -45.93 -10.34
N ALA A 131 -5.50 -46.45 -9.32
CA ALA A 131 -6.44 -45.66 -8.52
C ALA A 131 -5.75 -44.47 -7.83
N ARG A 132 -4.56 -44.70 -7.26
CA ARG A 132 -3.76 -43.65 -6.60
C ARG A 132 -3.27 -42.58 -7.59
N ARG A 133 -2.88 -42.98 -8.81
CA ARG A 133 -2.50 -42.06 -9.88
C ARG A 133 -3.68 -41.17 -10.27
N ASP A 134 -4.86 -41.76 -10.45
CA ASP A 134 -6.07 -41.02 -10.83
C ASP A 134 -6.47 -40.03 -9.72
N GLU A 135 -6.29 -40.39 -8.45
CA GLU A 135 -6.48 -39.47 -7.32
C GLU A 135 -5.46 -38.33 -7.31
N ALA A 136 -4.17 -38.63 -7.44
CA ALA A 136 -3.11 -37.63 -7.52
C ALA A 136 -3.31 -36.66 -8.69
N TRP A 137 -3.77 -37.15 -9.84
CA TRP A 137 -4.12 -36.30 -10.99
C TRP A 137 -5.27 -35.35 -10.69
N ARG A 138 -6.33 -35.82 -10.01
CA ARG A 138 -7.43 -34.95 -9.55
C ARG A 138 -6.93 -33.88 -8.57
N THR A 139 -6.05 -34.25 -7.65
CA THR A 139 -5.45 -33.29 -6.71
C THR A 139 -4.59 -32.25 -7.44
N TYR A 140 -3.82 -32.66 -8.44
CA TYR A 140 -3.05 -31.76 -9.29
C TYR A 140 -3.94 -30.77 -10.04
N ASP A 141 -4.99 -31.25 -10.71
CA ASP A 141 -5.95 -30.40 -11.43
C ASP A 141 -6.68 -29.43 -10.50
N GLN A 142 -7.15 -29.91 -9.35
CA GLN A 142 -7.81 -29.09 -8.34
C GLN A 142 -6.86 -28.01 -7.78
N SER A 143 -5.60 -28.37 -7.50
CA SER A 143 -4.61 -27.40 -7.01
C SER A 143 -4.30 -26.33 -8.04
N SER A 144 -4.26 -26.66 -9.34
CA SER A 144 -4.07 -25.68 -10.41
C SER A 144 -5.22 -24.66 -10.43
N ARG A 145 -6.47 -25.14 -10.35
CA ARG A 145 -7.65 -24.27 -10.32
C ARG A 145 -7.73 -23.40 -9.06
N GLU A 146 -7.24 -23.91 -7.93
CA GLU A 146 -7.14 -23.13 -6.70
C GLU A 146 -6.16 -21.96 -6.85
N ILE A 147 -4.98 -22.22 -7.42
CA ILE A 147 -3.97 -21.20 -7.71
C ILE A 147 -4.56 -20.12 -8.64
N ASP A 148 -5.23 -20.53 -9.72
CA ASP A 148 -5.83 -19.60 -10.68
C ASP A 148 -6.90 -18.73 -10.00
N ARG A 149 -7.75 -19.33 -9.16
CA ARG A 149 -8.76 -18.59 -8.39
C ARG A 149 -8.12 -17.57 -7.45
N GLN A 150 -7.04 -17.94 -6.74
CA GLN A 150 -6.36 -17.03 -5.83
C GLN A 150 -5.71 -15.85 -6.57
N LYS A 151 -5.23 -16.06 -7.80
CA LYS A 151 -4.74 -14.97 -8.67
C LYS A 151 -5.85 -14.02 -9.05
N ASP A 152 -6.99 -14.56 -9.49
CA ASP A 152 -8.15 -13.76 -9.86
C ASP A 152 -8.70 -12.98 -8.65
N GLU A 153 -8.79 -13.61 -7.47
CA GLU A 153 -9.22 -12.95 -6.23
C GLU A 153 -8.30 -11.77 -5.83
N LEU A 154 -6.99 -11.93 -5.98
CA LEU A 154 -6.01 -10.87 -5.72
C LEU A 154 -6.15 -9.71 -6.72
N LEU A 155 -6.36 -10.01 -8.00
CA LEU A 155 -6.64 -9.00 -9.03
C LEU A 155 -7.92 -8.21 -8.72
N ASP A 156 -9.00 -8.91 -8.35
CA ASP A 156 -10.28 -8.30 -8.00
C ASP A 156 -10.20 -7.45 -6.72
N GLU A 157 -9.41 -7.87 -5.73
CA GLU A 157 -9.16 -7.08 -4.52
C GLU A 157 -8.48 -5.76 -4.85
N ILE A 158 -7.49 -5.78 -5.75
CA ILE A 158 -6.74 -4.57 -6.15
C ILE A 158 -7.57 -3.66 -7.03
N GLY A 159 -8.31 -4.23 -7.99
CA GLY A 159 -9.27 -3.48 -8.80
C GLY A 159 -10.25 -2.71 -7.92
N ARG A 160 -10.88 -3.40 -6.96
CA ARG A 160 -11.81 -2.76 -6.01
C ARG A 160 -11.16 -1.68 -5.15
N ARG A 161 -9.90 -1.86 -4.74
CA ARG A 161 -9.20 -0.88 -3.90
C ARG A 161 -8.74 0.36 -4.68
N LEU A 162 -8.28 0.20 -5.92
CA LEU A 162 -7.99 1.33 -6.81
C LEU A 162 -9.25 2.15 -7.13
N GLU A 163 -10.40 1.49 -7.22
CA GLU A 163 -11.70 2.15 -7.36
C GLU A 163 -12.20 2.80 -6.05
N GLN A 164 -11.63 2.46 -4.90
CA GLN A 164 -12.07 2.93 -3.59
C GLN A 164 -11.70 4.41 -3.37
N ARG A 165 -12.64 5.27 -3.78
CA ARG A 165 -12.90 6.70 -3.49
C ARG A 165 -11.80 7.51 -2.78
N VAL A 166 -11.24 8.45 -3.53
CA VAL A 166 -10.61 9.67 -3.01
C VAL A 166 -11.71 10.68 -2.68
N GLU A 167 -12.06 10.82 -1.40
CA GLU A 167 -12.97 11.89 -0.94
C GLU A 167 -12.19 13.14 -0.53
N GLN A 168 -12.78 14.30 -0.77
CA GLN A 168 -12.14 15.60 -0.55
C GLN A 168 -13.11 16.52 0.16
N THR A 169 -12.68 17.05 1.30
CA THR A 169 -13.47 18.00 2.08
C THR A 169 -12.65 19.27 2.28
N PRO A 170 -13.08 20.43 1.75
CA PRO A 170 -12.45 21.69 2.06
C PRO A 170 -12.70 22.02 3.54
N LEU A 171 -11.64 22.16 4.32
CA LEU A 171 -11.74 22.42 5.76
C LEU A 171 -11.92 23.92 6.05
N PHE A 172 -10.98 24.75 5.58
CA PHE A 172 -11.03 26.20 5.77
C PHE A 172 -10.05 26.93 4.85
N SER A 173 -10.16 28.26 4.80
CA SER A 173 -9.18 29.15 4.17
C SER A 173 -8.83 30.29 5.14
N LEU A 174 -7.55 30.60 5.28
CA LEU A 174 -7.06 31.59 6.23
C LEU A 174 -6.16 32.61 5.53
N ARG A 175 -6.33 33.89 5.87
CA ARG A 175 -5.37 34.94 5.52
C ARG A 175 -4.51 35.25 6.74
N TRP A 176 -3.21 34.99 6.62
CA TRP A 176 -2.24 35.26 7.67
C TRP A 176 -1.56 36.61 7.47
N ARG A 177 -1.20 37.25 8.58
CA ARG A 177 -0.28 38.39 8.58
C ARG A 177 0.78 38.16 9.65
N LEU A 178 1.99 37.87 9.22
CA LEU A 178 3.13 37.79 10.13
C LEU A 178 3.53 39.20 10.55
N ARG A 179 3.45 39.48 11.85
CA ARG A 179 4.04 40.69 12.42
C ARG A 179 5.48 40.35 12.78
N ALA A 180 6.44 41.08 12.22
CA ALA A 180 7.82 40.95 12.65
C ALA A 180 7.90 41.27 14.15
N CYS A 181 8.37 40.31 14.94
CA CYS A 181 8.70 40.55 16.34
C CYS A 181 9.91 41.47 16.37
N ARG A 182 9.71 42.76 16.67
CA ARG A 182 10.83 43.64 17.02
C ARG A 182 11.35 43.15 18.37
N ALA A 183 12.44 42.40 18.36
CA ALA A 183 13.17 42.11 19.58
C ALA A 183 13.67 43.44 20.15
N THR A 184 13.06 43.89 21.25
CA THR A 184 13.54 45.06 21.97
C THR A 184 14.80 44.65 22.73
N THR A 185 15.96 44.73 22.07
CA THR A 185 17.25 44.52 22.73
C THR A 185 17.49 45.68 23.69
N ARG A 186 17.07 45.54 24.94
CA ARG A 186 17.42 46.48 26.00
C ARG A 186 18.83 46.16 26.49
N ARG A 187 19.80 46.95 26.02
CA ARG A 187 21.21 46.85 26.43
C ARG A 187 21.34 47.41 27.85
N ASN A 188 21.40 46.55 28.87
CA ASN A 188 21.78 46.99 30.22
C ASN A 188 23.30 47.15 30.29
N GLY A 189 23.76 48.21 30.97
CA GLY A 189 25.15 48.68 31.06
C GLY A 189 26.14 47.77 31.80
N ALA A 190 25.91 46.46 31.84
CA ALA A 190 26.86 45.48 32.34
C ALA A 190 26.74 44.19 31.52
N GLY A 191 27.30 44.20 30.30
CA GLY A 191 27.80 43.02 29.55
C GLY A 191 26.91 41.80 29.30
N GLY A 192 25.67 41.73 29.79
CA GLY A 192 24.80 40.56 29.69
C GLY A 192 23.60 40.82 28.77
N VAL A 193 23.49 40.02 27.70
CA VAL A 193 22.30 39.99 26.84
C VAL A 193 21.25 39.10 27.52
N VAL A 194 20.24 39.72 28.15
CA VAL A 194 19.06 39.00 28.61
C VAL A 194 18.04 39.00 27.48
N LEU A 195 17.79 37.84 26.87
CA LEU A 195 16.64 37.63 26.00
C LEU A 195 15.40 37.54 26.90
N SER A 196 14.81 38.69 27.23
CA SER A 196 13.53 38.72 27.93
C SER A 196 12.44 38.31 26.94
N GLY A 197 11.70 37.25 27.29
CA GLY A 197 10.52 36.81 26.57
C GLY A 197 9.48 37.93 26.43
N CYS A 198 8.70 37.85 25.36
CA CYS A 198 7.61 38.78 25.02
C CYS A 198 6.74 39.10 26.23
N ASP A 199 6.94 40.28 26.82
CA ASP A 199 6.04 40.85 27.80
C ASP A 199 4.81 41.38 27.06
N ARG A 200 3.69 40.67 27.17
CA ARG A 200 2.39 41.14 26.68
C ARG A 200 1.87 42.19 27.65
N GLY A 201 2.23 43.44 27.39
CA GLY A 201 1.58 44.60 27.99
C GLY A 201 0.13 44.75 27.51
N ALA A 202 -0.77 44.86 28.48
CA ALA A 202 -2.22 44.97 28.38
C ALA A 202 -2.73 46.17 27.54
N GLY A 203 -3.96 46.02 27.02
CA GLY A 203 -4.89 47.11 26.72
C GLY A 203 -5.03 47.47 25.24
N ASP A 204 -6.11 47.03 24.60
CA ASP A 204 -7.28 47.91 24.44
C ASP A 204 -8.53 47.09 24.07
N ARG A 205 -9.69 47.60 24.50
CA ARG A 205 -11.01 46.98 24.36
C ARG A 205 -11.54 47.01 22.93
#